data_AF-A0A8I3NYR2-F1
#
_entry.id   AF-A0A8I3NYR2-F1
#
_cell.length_a   1.000
_cell.length_b   1.000
_cell.length_c   1.000
_cell.angle_alpha   90.00
_cell.angle_beta   90.00
_cell.angle_gamma   90.00
#
_symmetry.space_group_name_H-M   'P 1'
#
loop_
_entity.id
_entity.type
_entity.pdbx_description
1 polymer ?
#
loop_
_entity_poly.entity_id
_entity_poly.type
_entity_poly.pdbx_seq_one_letter_code
_entity_poly.pdbx_strand_id
1 'polypeptide(L)'
;MESVRGVAMVCSALRRVAHMHVYLVRKASSVSKGHHHHQALGSRPAASEFAARRAPGSVVELLGKSYPQDDYSNLSQKVLSRVGRNLHNQQHHPLWLIKERVKEHFYKQYVGRFGTPMFSVYDDLSPVVTTWQNFDSLLIPPDHPSRKKGDNYYLNGNHMLRAHTSAHQWDLLHAGLDAFLVVGDVYRRDQIDSQHYPVFHQLEGVRLFSKHELFAGIKDGESLQLFEQSSRSAYKQETHTMEATKLIEFDLKQTLIRLVTHIFGDGLDIRWVDCYFPFTHPSYEMEINFHGEWLEVLGCGVMEQQLVNSAGAQDRIGWAFGLGLERLAMILYDIPDIRLFWSEDERFLKQFRVSDINQKVKFQPLSKYPAVINDISFWLPSENYTENDFYDLVRTVGGDLVEKVDLIDKFEHPNKTLRLGLSRHVEDIHQPAPSIVAALPVPQRTQASQAACLLSHEAHRPLIWAMRGWGATGWCLPCADGPALLKTGAPGHMARHSPAPSFVGSAFEKINVCALCPSSLASSGASLRLNMHSLNKTD
;
A
#
# COMPACT_ATOMS: atom_id res chain seq x y z
N MET A 1 31.64 48.66 -34.29
CA MET A 1 30.54 48.38 -35.24
C MET A 1 29.64 47.35 -34.55
N GLU A 2 28.87 47.79 -33.55
CA GLU A 2 27.41 48.07 -33.65
C GLU A 2 26.62 46.81 -34.06
N SER A 3 25.97 46.03 -33.19
CA SER A 3 24.83 46.29 -32.27
C SER A 3 23.44 46.24 -32.94
N VAL A 4 22.71 45.13 -32.68
CA VAL A 4 21.31 45.08 -32.19
C VAL A 4 20.11 45.01 -33.17
N ARG A 5 19.12 44.15 -32.77
CA ARG A 5 17.68 43.97 -33.18
C ARG A 5 17.42 43.23 -34.51
N GLY A 6 16.49 42.28 -34.66
CA GLY A 6 15.32 41.85 -33.89
C GLY A 6 14.02 42.08 -34.69
N VAL A 7 13.16 41.04 -34.78
CA VAL A 7 11.68 41.03 -35.02
C VAL A 7 11.14 40.51 -36.39
N ALA A 8 10.08 39.66 -36.27
CA ALA A 8 8.94 39.32 -37.16
C ALA A 8 8.94 37.87 -37.73
N MET A 9 8.24 36.87 -37.15
CA MET A 9 6.78 36.56 -37.11
C MET A 9 6.08 36.25 -38.46
N VAL A 10 5.58 35.00 -38.56
CA VAL A 10 4.19 34.58 -38.91
C VAL A 10 3.81 34.20 -40.37
N CYS A 11 3.24 32.97 -40.46
CA CYS A 11 2.28 32.39 -41.43
C CYS A 11 2.71 32.16 -42.88
N SER A 12 2.22 31.17 -43.63
CA SER A 12 1.50 29.91 -43.43
C SER A 12 1.29 29.29 -44.84
N ALA A 13 0.94 27.99 -44.87
CA ALA A 13 0.03 27.36 -45.84
C ALA A 13 0.58 26.55 -47.05
N LEU A 14 0.33 25.23 -46.92
CA LEU A 14 -0.32 24.29 -47.86
C LEU A 14 0.48 23.73 -49.06
N ARG A 15 0.91 22.45 -49.03
CA ARG A 15 0.17 21.17 -49.24
C ARG A 15 -0.33 20.92 -50.68
N ARG A 16 0.20 19.84 -51.28
CA ARG A 16 -0.39 18.74 -52.11
C ARG A 16 0.78 18.08 -52.87
N VAL A 17 0.90 16.76 -53.05
CA VAL A 17 -0.03 15.82 -53.71
C VAL A 17 0.23 14.38 -53.22
N ALA A 18 -0.86 13.62 -53.12
CA ALA A 18 -0.95 12.18 -52.89
C ALA A 18 -1.32 11.45 -54.20
N HIS A 19 -0.94 10.17 -54.35
CA HIS A 19 -1.56 9.14 -55.20
C HIS A 19 -1.06 7.78 -54.64
N MET A 20 -1.87 6.91 -54.01
CA MET A 20 -3.02 6.09 -54.44
C MET A 20 -2.62 4.82 -55.22
N HIS A 21 -2.83 3.65 -54.60
CA HIS A 21 -3.13 2.39 -55.30
C HIS A 21 -4.14 1.55 -54.51
N VAL A 22 -5.22 1.17 -55.21
CA VAL A 22 -6.37 0.36 -54.80
C VAL A 22 -6.18 -1.07 -55.31
N TYR A 23 -6.60 -2.09 -54.55
CA TYR A 23 -6.95 -3.41 -55.08
C TYR A 23 -8.22 -3.99 -54.43
N LEU A 24 -8.98 -4.72 -55.24
CA LEU A 24 -10.42 -4.99 -55.19
C LEU A 24 -10.89 -6.13 -54.27
N VAL A 25 -12.15 -5.99 -53.83
CA VAL A 25 -13.05 -7.01 -53.25
C VAL A 25 -13.60 -7.96 -54.31
N ARG A 26 -13.76 -9.25 -53.98
CA ARG A 26 -14.71 -10.17 -54.64
C ARG A 26 -15.57 -10.89 -53.61
N LYS A 27 -16.89 -10.77 -53.81
CA LYS A 27 -17.99 -11.41 -53.08
C LYS A 27 -18.41 -12.64 -53.88
N ALA A 28 -18.57 -13.80 -53.24
CA ALA A 28 -19.25 -14.94 -53.83
C ALA A 28 -20.16 -15.58 -52.77
N SER A 29 -21.45 -15.53 -53.05
CA SER A 29 -22.53 -16.21 -52.32
C SER A 29 -22.62 -17.65 -52.80
N SER A 30 -22.86 -18.60 -51.90
CA SER A 30 -23.57 -19.83 -52.27
C SER A 30 -24.50 -20.28 -51.14
N VAL A 31 -25.71 -20.63 -51.56
CA VAL A 31 -26.85 -21.11 -50.79
C VAL A 31 -26.92 -22.61 -51.00
N SER A 32 -27.07 -23.42 -49.94
CA SER A 32 -27.83 -24.68 -50.03
C SER A 32 -28.26 -25.21 -48.66
N LYS A 33 -29.57 -25.09 -48.43
CA LYS A 33 -30.54 -26.06 -47.87
C LYS A 33 -30.14 -26.90 -46.64
N GLY A 34 -30.96 -26.73 -45.59
CA GLY A 34 -30.90 -27.49 -44.35
C GLY A 34 -31.49 -28.90 -44.42
N HIS A 35 -31.29 -29.61 -43.32
CA HIS A 35 -32.08 -30.74 -42.85
C HIS A 35 -32.29 -30.59 -41.35
N HIS A 36 -33.56 -30.68 -40.95
CA HIS A 36 -34.02 -30.70 -39.56
C HIS A 36 -33.67 -32.04 -38.91
N HIS A 37 -33.07 -32.02 -37.72
CA HIS A 37 -33.26 -33.08 -36.74
C HIS A 37 -33.39 -32.50 -35.32
N HIS A 38 -34.44 -32.97 -34.66
CA HIS A 38 -34.87 -32.63 -33.30
C HIS A 38 -34.13 -33.47 -32.25
N GLN A 39 -34.04 -32.92 -31.03
CA GLN A 39 -33.71 -33.55 -29.73
C GLN A 39 -32.22 -33.94 -29.53
N ALA A 40 -31.58 -33.73 -28.39
CA ALA A 40 -32.08 -33.67 -27.01
C ALA A 40 -31.28 -32.69 -26.13
N LEU A 41 -31.99 -32.16 -25.13
CA LEU A 41 -31.47 -31.48 -23.94
C LEU A 41 -30.52 -32.42 -23.17
N GLY A 42 -29.33 -31.94 -22.78
CA GLY A 42 -28.58 -32.56 -21.70
C GLY A 42 -27.06 -32.54 -21.85
N SER A 43 -26.41 -31.58 -21.20
CA SER A 43 -25.33 -31.80 -20.22
C SER A 43 -24.70 -30.45 -19.85
N ARG A 44 -24.86 -30.08 -18.56
CA ARG A 44 -24.11 -29.00 -17.92
C ARG A 44 -22.61 -29.35 -17.97
N PRO A 45 -21.69 -28.42 -18.27
CA PRO A 45 -20.29 -28.66 -17.95
C PRO A 45 -20.16 -28.61 -16.42
N ALA A 46 -19.76 -29.74 -15.84
CA ALA A 46 -19.53 -29.87 -14.42
C ALA A 46 -18.38 -28.95 -13.98
N ALA A 47 -18.61 -28.25 -12.87
CA ALA A 47 -17.60 -27.52 -12.13
C ALA A 47 -16.46 -28.48 -11.73
N SER A 48 -15.32 -28.36 -12.42
CA SER A 48 -14.09 -29.09 -12.16
C SER A 48 -12.91 -28.35 -12.81
N GLU A 49 -12.78 -27.06 -12.53
CA GLU A 49 -11.68 -26.22 -13.04
C GLU A 49 -10.75 -25.69 -11.93
N PHE A 50 -10.90 -26.18 -10.69
CA PHE A 50 -10.16 -25.66 -9.53
C PHE A 50 -9.02 -26.55 -9.01
N ALA A 51 -8.58 -27.50 -9.82
CA ALA A 51 -7.30 -28.19 -9.66
C ALA A 51 -6.67 -28.52 -11.02
N ALA A 52 -6.83 -27.65 -12.02
CA ALA A 52 -6.04 -27.76 -13.23
C ALA A 52 -4.60 -27.40 -12.85
N ARG A 53 -3.70 -28.39 -12.85
CA ARG A 53 -2.28 -28.13 -13.09
C ARG A 53 -2.23 -27.16 -14.29
N ARG A 54 -1.80 -25.91 -14.06
CA ARG A 54 -1.68 -24.90 -15.13
C ARG A 54 -0.90 -25.54 -16.27
N ALA A 55 -1.42 -25.46 -17.49
CA ALA A 55 -0.87 -26.19 -18.62
C ALA A 55 0.63 -25.84 -18.77
N PRO A 56 1.52 -26.84 -18.89
CA PRO A 56 2.93 -26.60 -19.21
C PRO A 56 3.02 -25.76 -20.49
N GLY A 57 3.62 -24.57 -20.41
CA GLY A 57 3.75 -23.65 -21.55
C GLY A 57 2.72 -22.53 -21.63
N SER A 58 1.97 -22.22 -20.56
CA SER A 58 1.17 -20.99 -20.52
C SER A 58 2.07 -19.75 -20.48
N VAL A 59 1.66 -18.70 -21.19
CA VAL A 59 2.41 -17.46 -21.38
C VAL A 59 1.55 -16.29 -20.89
N VAL A 60 2.18 -15.33 -20.22
CA VAL A 60 1.60 -14.01 -19.94
C VAL A 60 2.12 -13.03 -20.99
N GLU A 61 1.21 -12.42 -21.74
CA GLU A 61 1.55 -11.31 -22.64
C GLU A 61 1.34 -9.98 -21.92
N LEU A 62 2.35 -9.13 -21.89
CA LEU A 62 2.31 -7.83 -21.25
C LEU A 62 3.17 -6.82 -22.02
N LEU A 63 2.58 -5.67 -22.37
CA LEU A 63 3.25 -4.58 -23.10
C LEU A 63 3.98 -5.06 -24.39
N GLY A 64 3.36 -5.99 -25.13
CA GLY A 64 3.90 -6.55 -26.38
C GLY A 64 5.04 -7.57 -26.20
N LYS A 65 5.32 -8.00 -24.97
CA LYS A 65 6.31 -9.03 -24.65
C LYS A 65 5.63 -10.26 -24.07
N SER A 66 6.22 -11.43 -24.33
CA SER A 66 5.73 -12.74 -23.87
C SER A 66 6.61 -13.26 -22.75
N TYR A 67 5.99 -13.63 -21.63
CA TYR A 67 6.65 -14.16 -20.44
C TYR A 67 6.14 -15.59 -20.16
N PRO A 68 6.96 -16.64 -20.37
CA PRO A 68 6.56 -18.00 -20.03
C PRO A 68 6.37 -18.12 -18.52
N GLN A 69 5.31 -18.80 -18.11
CA GLN A 69 5.03 -19.04 -16.69
C GLN A 69 5.83 -20.24 -16.16
N ASP A 70 6.17 -20.18 -14.88
CA ASP A 70 6.88 -21.21 -14.13
C ASP A 70 6.39 -21.28 -12.67
N ASP A 71 7.12 -22.00 -11.81
CA ASP A 71 6.76 -22.19 -10.40
C ASP A 71 6.81 -20.90 -9.56
N TYR A 72 7.35 -19.80 -10.08
CA TYR A 72 7.32 -18.48 -9.42
C TYR A 72 6.09 -17.67 -9.82
N SER A 73 5.48 -17.92 -10.97
CA SER A 73 4.39 -17.12 -11.53
C SER A 73 3.14 -17.07 -10.65
N ASN A 74 2.81 -15.89 -10.14
CA ASN A 74 1.68 -15.67 -9.23
C ASN A 74 0.79 -14.46 -9.59
N LEU A 75 1.00 -13.83 -10.74
CA LEU A 75 0.18 -12.71 -11.20
C LEU A 75 -1.28 -13.07 -11.43
N SER A 76 -2.18 -12.19 -10.95
CA SER A 76 -3.61 -12.25 -11.23
C SER A 76 -4.00 -11.34 -12.40
N GLN A 77 -5.07 -11.70 -13.12
CA GLN A 77 -5.59 -10.86 -14.21
C GLN A 77 -6.03 -9.48 -13.73
N LYS A 78 -6.51 -9.38 -12.47
CA LYS A 78 -6.91 -8.12 -11.85
C LYS A 78 -5.72 -7.17 -11.71
N VAL A 79 -4.57 -7.65 -11.23
CA VAL A 79 -3.36 -6.83 -11.09
C VAL A 79 -2.80 -6.46 -12.47
N LEU A 80 -2.76 -7.40 -13.41
CA LEU A 80 -2.36 -7.14 -14.80
C LEU A 80 -3.19 -6.03 -15.45
N SER A 81 -4.50 -5.98 -15.19
CA SER A 81 -5.38 -4.94 -15.74
C SER A 81 -5.08 -3.52 -15.24
N ARG A 82 -4.27 -3.36 -14.18
CA ARG A 82 -3.86 -2.05 -13.66
C ARG A 82 -2.55 -1.54 -14.29
N VAL A 83 -1.77 -2.42 -14.91
CA VAL A 83 -0.50 -2.05 -15.56
C VAL A 83 -0.78 -1.05 -16.70
N GLY A 84 -0.03 0.05 -16.71
CA GLY A 84 -0.17 1.11 -17.71
C GLY A 84 -1.27 2.13 -17.42
N ARG A 85 -1.99 2.02 -16.28
CA ARG A 85 -2.97 3.03 -15.87
C ARG A 85 -2.32 4.37 -15.53
N ASN A 86 -1.08 4.33 -15.05
CA ASN A 86 -0.16 5.45 -14.81
C ASN A 86 -0.85 6.66 -14.15
N LEU A 87 -1.47 6.46 -12.98
CA LEU A 87 -2.22 7.51 -12.28
C LEU A 87 -1.34 8.71 -11.90
N HIS A 88 -0.04 8.48 -11.68
CA HIS A 88 0.97 9.52 -11.47
C HIS A 88 1.20 10.43 -12.70
N ASN A 89 0.76 10.01 -13.89
CA ASN A 89 0.84 10.76 -15.14
C ASN A 89 -0.52 11.28 -15.61
N GLN A 90 -1.61 10.95 -14.92
CA GLN A 90 -2.93 11.48 -15.25
C GLN A 90 -3.07 12.92 -14.72
N GLN A 91 -3.22 13.89 -15.62
CA GLN A 91 -3.40 15.29 -15.26
C GLN A 91 -4.57 15.48 -14.28
N HIS A 92 -4.37 16.34 -13.29
CA HIS A 92 -5.30 16.63 -12.19
C HIS A 92 -5.59 15.46 -11.23
N HIS A 93 -4.94 14.30 -11.40
CA HIS A 93 -5.00 13.26 -10.39
C HIS A 93 -4.20 13.72 -9.14
N PRO A 94 -4.65 13.42 -7.90
CA PRO A 94 -3.94 13.82 -6.69
C PRO A 94 -2.47 13.32 -6.64
N LEU A 95 -2.20 12.11 -7.16
CA LEU A 95 -0.81 11.59 -7.22
C LEU A 95 0.04 12.38 -8.23
N TRP A 96 -0.56 12.78 -9.36
CA TRP A 96 0.10 13.66 -10.33
C TRP A 96 0.38 15.04 -9.74
N LEU A 97 -0.55 15.61 -8.95
CA LEU A 97 -0.32 16.89 -8.27
C LEU A 97 0.90 16.84 -7.35
N ILE A 98 1.02 15.80 -6.52
CA ILE A 98 2.19 15.63 -5.65
C ILE A 98 3.46 15.48 -6.48
N LYS A 99 3.44 14.65 -7.53
CA LYS A 99 4.57 14.51 -8.45
C LYS A 99 5.04 15.85 -8.99
N GLU A 100 4.13 16.68 -9.52
CA GLU A 100 4.48 17.98 -10.09
C GLU A 100 5.00 18.97 -9.03
N ARG A 101 4.47 18.95 -7.81
CA ARG A 101 5.00 19.77 -6.70
C ARG A 101 6.39 19.34 -6.26
N VAL A 102 6.67 18.04 -6.21
CA VAL A 102 8.02 17.52 -5.93
C VAL A 102 8.99 17.93 -7.03
N LYS A 103 8.60 17.77 -8.31
CA LYS A 103 9.39 18.23 -9.46
C LYS A 103 9.69 19.73 -9.35
N GLU A 104 8.67 20.55 -9.07
CA GLU A 104 8.84 21.99 -8.89
C GLU A 104 9.81 22.32 -7.76
N HIS A 105 9.75 21.62 -6.63
CA HIS A 105 10.68 21.78 -5.52
C HIS A 105 12.13 21.57 -5.97
N PHE A 106 12.43 20.45 -6.64
CA PHE A 106 13.79 20.17 -7.11
C PHE A 106 14.26 21.15 -8.20
N TYR A 107 13.36 21.63 -9.06
CA TYR A 107 13.72 22.60 -10.11
C TYR A 107 13.91 24.03 -9.59
N LYS A 108 13.15 24.45 -8.58
CA LYS A 108 13.11 25.87 -8.14
C LYS A 108 13.77 26.14 -6.79
N GLN A 109 13.77 25.17 -5.88
CA GLN A 109 14.10 25.37 -4.46
C GLN A 109 15.34 24.59 -4.00
N TYR A 110 15.74 23.52 -4.70
CA TYR A 110 16.99 22.83 -4.40
C TYR A 110 18.18 23.72 -4.79
N VAL A 111 19.10 23.93 -3.85
CA VAL A 111 20.29 24.78 -4.06
C VAL A 111 21.53 23.94 -3.78
N GLY A 112 22.25 23.58 -4.85
CA GLY A 112 23.56 22.95 -4.73
C GLY A 112 24.68 23.99 -4.57
N ARG A 113 25.83 23.57 -4.01
CA ARG A 113 26.97 24.45 -3.75
C ARG A 113 27.65 24.98 -5.03
N PHE A 114 27.60 24.21 -6.11
CA PHE A 114 28.13 24.57 -7.44
C PHE A 114 27.05 24.91 -8.46
N GLY A 115 25.82 25.17 -7.98
CA GLY A 115 24.62 25.30 -8.80
C GLY A 115 23.63 24.17 -8.52
N THR A 116 22.38 24.38 -8.91
CA THR A 116 21.32 23.37 -8.77
C THR A 116 21.54 22.26 -9.79
N PRO A 117 21.87 21.02 -9.38
CA PRO A 117 21.92 19.89 -10.31
C PRO A 117 20.55 19.72 -10.96
N MET A 118 20.56 19.45 -12.26
CA MET A 118 19.33 19.19 -13.00
C MET A 118 18.87 17.76 -12.70
N PHE A 119 17.80 17.63 -11.91
CA PHE A 119 17.16 16.34 -11.67
C PHE A 119 16.40 15.90 -12.92
N SER A 120 16.96 14.94 -13.65
CA SER A 120 16.26 14.31 -14.78
C SER A 120 15.10 13.46 -14.27
N VAL A 121 13.93 13.54 -14.91
CA VAL A 121 12.72 12.86 -14.41
C VAL A 121 12.36 11.71 -15.34
N TYR A 122 12.18 10.53 -14.75
CA TYR A 122 11.77 9.30 -15.42
C TYR A 122 10.45 8.81 -14.81
N ASP A 123 9.33 9.15 -15.45
CA ASP A 123 7.98 8.82 -14.96
C ASP A 123 7.20 7.85 -15.88
N ASP A 124 7.86 7.25 -16.88
CA ASP A 124 7.25 6.31 -17.84
C ASP A 124 8.07 5.02 -18.03
N LEU A 125 8.87 4.64 -17.02
CA LEU A 125 9.60 3.37 -17.05
C LEU A 125 8.64 2.19 -16.87
N SER A 126 8.80 1.14 -17.69
CA SER A 126 7.99 -0.08 -17.57
C SER A 126 8.10 -0.68 -16.16
N PRO A 127 6.99 -1.08 -15.52
CA PRO A 127 7.03 -1.74 -14.22
C PRO A 127 7.59 -3.16 -14.27
N VAL A 128 7.78 -3.74 -15.46
CA VAL A 128 8.38 -5.07 -15.61
C VAL A 128 9.89 -4.95 -15.51
N VAL A 129 10.46 -5.54 -14.46
CA VAL A 129 11.88 -5.57 -14.17
C VAL A 129 12.37 -7.00 -14.00
N THR A 130 13.68 -7.19 -14.13
CA THR A 130 14.33 -8.44 -13.72
C THR A 130 14.42 -8.52 -12.20
N THR A 131 14.52 -9.74 -11.67
CA THR A 131 14.81 -9.95 -10.24
C THR A 131 16.16 -9.34 -9.83
N TRP A 132 17.11 -9.28 -10.77
CA TRP A 132 18.39 -8.61 -10.57
C TRP A 132 18.23 -7.11 -10.32
N GLN A 133 17.47 -6.41 -11.17
CA GLN A 133 17.18 -4.97 -11.01
C GLN A 133 16.43 -4.69 -9.71
N ASN A 134 15.43 -5.51 -9.35
CA ASN A 134 14.64 -5.26 -8.15
C ASN A 134 15.39 -5.60 -6.86
N PHE A 135 16.37 -6.50 -6.89
CA PHE A 135 16.99 -7.00 -5.66
C PHE A 135 18.52 -7.01 -5.67
N ASP A 136 19.13 -7.73 -6.62
CA ASP A 136 20.58 -7.98 -6.61
C ASP A 136 21.41 -6.71 -6.82
N SER A 137 20.97 -5.82 -7.73
CA SER A 137 21.63 -4.53 -7.96
C SER A 137 21.56 -3.59 -6.75
N LEU A 138 20.63 -3.88 -5.81
CA LEU A 138 20.43 -3.18 -4.55
C LEU A 138 21.02 -3.93 -3.35
N LEU A 139 21.91 -4.90 -3.60
CA LEU A 139 22.60 -5.67 -2.57
C LEU A 139 21.68 -6.45 -1.62
N ILE A 140 20.41 -6.65 -2.01
CA ILE A 140 19.45 -7.41 -1.21
C ILE A 140 19.90 -8.88 -1.23
N PRO A 141 20.10 -9.55 -0.08
CA PRO A 141 20.55 -10.94 -0.08
C PRO A 141 19.56 -11.92 -0.76
N PRO A 142 20.02 -13.04 -1.35
CA PRO A 142 19.14 -14.04 -1.97
C PRO A 142 18.11 -14.69 -1.03
N ASP A 143 18.43 -14.77 0.27
CA ASP A 143 17.58 -15.31 1.33
C ASP A 143 16.75 -14.23 2.06
N HIS A 144 16.83 -12.97 1.61
CA HIS A 144 16.14 -11.86 2.26
C HIS A 144 14.61 -12.03 2.16
N PRO A 145 13.85 -11.77 3.24
CA PRO A 145 12.40 -11.98 3.27
C PRO A 145 11.65 -11.17 2.21
N SER A 146 12.16 -10.00 1.79
CA SER A 146 11.54 -9.20 0.74
C SER A 146 11.48 -9.89 -0.62
N ARG A 147 12.21 -11.00 -0.85
CA ARG A 147 12.16 -11.79 -2.10
C ARG A 147 11.04 -12.83 -2.11
N LYS A 148 10.34 -13.05 -1.01
CA LYS A 148 9.31 -14.10 -0.89
C LYS A 148 8.26 -13.99 -2.00
N LYS A 149 7.86 -15.14 -2.55
CA LYS A 149 6.72 -15.26 -3.49
C LYS A 149 5.40 -14.77 -2.87
N GLY A 150 5.29 -14.84 -1.55
CA GLY A 150 4.15 -14.33 -0.80
C GLY A 150 3.94 -12.83 -0.96
N ASP A 151 5.01 -12.06 -1.18
CA ASP A 151 5.01 -10.59 -1.01
C ASP A 151 5.18 -9.83 -2.34
N ASN A 152 5.50 -10.53 -3.43
CA ASN A 152 5.83 -9.95 -4.74
C ASN A 152 5.03 -10.60 -5.87
N TYR A 153 4.77 -9.83 -6.94
CA TYR A 153 4.15 -10.32 -8.15
C TYR A 153 5.19 -10.70 -9.21
N TYR A 154 5.44 -12.00 -9.35
CA TYR A 154 6.36 -12.57 -10.33
C TYR A 154 5.63 -12.93 -11.63
N LEU A 155 6.20 -12.51 -12.77
CA LEU A 155 5.84 -13.04 -14.08
C LEU A 155 6.41 -14.45 -14.24
N ASN A 156 7.67 -14.63 -13.82
CA ASN A 156 8.40 -15.90 -13.73
C ASN A 156 9.62 -15.74 -12.82
N GLY A 157 10.49 -16.74 -12.73
CA GLY A 157 11.67 -16.72 -11.86
C GLY A 157 12.69 -15.61 -12.18
N ASN A 158 12.62 -15.00 -13.37
CA ASN A 158 13.55 -13.96 -13.80
C ASN A 158 12.93 -12.56 -13.90
N HIS A 159 11.60 -12.45 -14.02
CA HIS A 159 10.89 -11.18 -14.21
C HIS A 159 9.75 -11.01 -13.22
N MET A 160 9.57 -9.78 -12.75
CA MET A 160 8.53 -9.39 -11.81
C MET A 160 7.99 -8.00 -12.14
N LEU A 161 6.86 -7.66 -11.54
CA LEU A 161 6.47 -6.25 -11.41
C LEU A 161 7.27 -5.67 -10.24
N ARG A 162 7.92 -4.52 -10.46
CA ARG A 162 8.79 -3.89 -9.46
C ARG A 162 8.05 -3.65 -8.14
N ALA A 163 8.69 -4.00 -7.03
CA ALA A 163 8.15 -3.78 -5.68
C ALA A 163 8.48 -2.39 -5.13
N HIS A 164 9.42 -1.69 -5.78
CA HIS A 164 9.83 -0.32 -5.46
C HIS A 164 10.50 0.37 -6.65
N THR A 165 10.46 1.71 -6.70
CA THR A 165 11.13 2.51 -7.74
C THR A 165 12.65 2.42 -7.68
N SER A 166 13.22 2.02 -6.54
CA SER A 166 14.66 1.81 -6.38
C SER A 166 15.23 0.76 -7.35
N ALA A 167 14.38 -0.10 -7.94
CA ALA A 167 14.78 -1.06 -8.96
C ALA A 167 15.43 -0.43 -10.21
N HIS A 168 15.31 0.89 -10.38
CA HIS A 168 15.90 1.65 -11.47
C HIS A 168 17.13 2.48 -11.06
N GLN A 169 17.56 2.46 -9.79
CA GLN A 169 18.73 3.23 -9.34
C GLN A 169 19.99 2.83 -10.12
N TRP A 170 20.29 1.53 -10.17
CA TRP A 170 21.52 1.05 -10.79
C TRP A 170 21.58 1.39 -12.28
N ASP A 171 20.51 1.17 -13.03
CA ASP A 171 20.47 1.44 -14.47
C ASP A 171 20.71 2.93 -14.79
N LEU A 172 20.12 3.82 -13.99
CA LEU A 172 20.24 5.27 -14.19
C LEU A 172 21.59 5.82 -13.73
N LEU A 173 22.16 5.26 -12.66
CA LEU A 173 23.55 5.53 -12.27
C LEU A 173 24.52 5.04 -13.35
N HIS A 174 24.27 3.85 -13.90
CA HIS A 174 25.09 3.27 -14.95
C HIS A 174 25.04 4.07 -16.26
N ALA A 175 23.92 4.75 -16.52
CA ALA A 175 23.79 5.72 -17.59
C ALA A 175 24.57 7.04 -17.35
N GLY A 176 25.23 7.19 -16.18
CA GLY A 176 26.07 8.33 -15.83
C GLY A 176 25.32 9.52 -15.23
N LEU A 177 24.12 9.30 -14.66
CA LEU A 177 23.34 10.38 -14.06
C LEU A 177 23.76 10.65 -12.61
N ASP A 178 24.11 11.90 -12.32
CA ASP A 178 24.43 12.37 -10.96
C ASP A 178 23.18 12.78 -10.15
N ALA A 179 22.05 13.09 -10.81
CA ALA A 179 20.81 13.48 -10.15
C ALA A 179 19.57 13.12 -10.98
N PHE A 180 18.64 12.37 -10.38
CA PHE A 180 17.41 11.96 -11.07
C PHE A 180 16.26 11.69 -10.11
N LEU A 181 15.04 11.80 -10.64
CA LEU A 181 13.81 11.37 -10.00
C LEU A 181 13.18 10.23 -10.83
N VAL A 182 12.70 9.19 -10.15
CA VAL A 182 11.93 8.11 -10.78
C VAL A 182 10.54 8.11 -10.19
N VAL A 183 9.50 8.05 -11.02
CA VAL A 183 8.12 8.03 -10.54
C VAL A 183 7.38 6.90 -11.23
N GLY A 184 6.68 6.07 -10.46
CA GLY A 184 5.97 4.96 -11.06
C GLY A 184 5.11 4.17 -10.10
N ASP A 185 4.21 3.41 -10.71
CA ASP A 185 3.46 2.33 -10.09
C ASP A 185 4.39 1.19 -9.65
N VAL A 186 4.18 0.69 -8.44
CA VAL A 186 4.89 -0.41 -7.81
C VAL A 186 3.89 -1.41 -7.25
N TYR A 187 4.31 -2.66 -7.13
CA TYR A 187 3.40 -3.80 -6.99
C TYR A 187 3.82 -4.67 -5.82
N ARG A 188 2.94 -4.85 -4.84
CA ARG A 188 3.19 -5.69 -3.65
C ARG A 188 1.96 -6.52 -3.32
N ARG A 189 2.20 -7.74 -2.86
CA ARG A 189 1.16 -8.62 -2.32
C ARG A 189 1.08 -8.35 -0.82
N ASP A 190 -0.07 -7.88 -0.37
CA ASP A 190 -0.25 -7.45 1.01
C ASP A 190 -1.72 -7.62 1.45
N GLN A 191 -1.97 -7.33 2.72
CA GLN A 191 -3.28 -7.36 3.34
C GLN A 191 -4.29 -6.40 2.67
N ILE A 192 -5.57 -6.61 3.00
CA ILE A 192 -6.66 -5.77 2.51
C ILE A 192 -7.16 -4.90 3.66
N ASP A 193 -6.86 -3.61 3.58
CA ASP A 193 -7.40 -2.55 4.42
C ASP A 193 -7.40 -1.21 3.64
N SER A 194 -7.76 -0.11 4.31
CA SER A 194 -7.83 1.22 3.72
C SER A 194 -6.47 1.87 3.42
N GLN A 195 -5.36 1.27 3.85
CA GLN A 195 -4.00 1.77 3.67
C GLN A 195 -3.19 0.93 2.66
N HIS A 196 -3.62 -0.29 2.37
CA HIS A 196 -2.93 -1.21 1.48
C HIS A 196 -3.71 -1.46 0.18
N TYR A 197 -3.03 -1.35 -0.94
CA TYR A 197 -3.54 -1.68 -2.28
C TYR A 197 -2.45 -2.41 -3.06
N PRO A 198 -2.78 -3.42 -3.89
CA PRO A 198 -1.78 -4.23 -4.60
C PRO A 198 -0.92 -3.43 -5.60
N VAL A 199 -1.39 -2.23 -5.96
CA VAL A 199 -0.69 -1.27 -6.81
C VAL A 199 -0.73 0.10 -6.14
N PHE A 200 0.43 0.68 -5.88
CA PHE A 200 0.57 2.04 -5.37
C PHE A 200 1.74 2.71 -6.07
N HIS A 201 2.04 3.98 -5.78
CA HIS A 201 3.03 4.74 -6.53
C HIS A 201 4.13 5.27 -5.61
N GLN A 202 5.36 5.21 -6.11
CA GLN A 202 6.50 5.79 -5.43
C GLN A 202 7.14 6.89 -6.27
N LEU A 203 7.83 7.79 -5.57
CA LEU A 203 8.80 8.70 -6.16
C LEU A 203 10.16 8.47 -5.50
N GLU A 204 11.13 8.10 -6.32
CA GLU A 204 12.54 7.97 -5.97
C GLU A 204 13.26 9.28 -6.25
N GLY A 205 14.19 9.67 -5.40
CA GLY A 205 15.20 10.68 -5.73
C GLY A 205 16.59 10.17 -5.41
N VAL A 206 17.52 10.37 -6.33
CA VAL A 206 18.95 10.04 -6.17
C VAL A 206 19.79 11.27 -6.46
N ARG A 207 20.84 11.45 -5.66
CA ARG A 207 21.82 12.52 -5.84
C ARG A 207 23.22 12.04 -5.46
N LEU A 208 24.16 12.13 -6.40
CA LEU A 208 25.59 11.85 -6.23
C LEU A 208 26.44 13.11 -6.19
N PHE A 209 27.39 13.22 -5.27
CA PHE A 209 28.29 14.35 -5.06
C PHE A 209 29.73 13.95 -5.38
N SER A 210 30.47 14.84 -6.04
CA SER A 210 31.93 14.73 -6.13
C SER A 210 32.61 15.23 -4.85
N LYS A 211 33.89 14.88 -4.67
CA LYS A 211 34.71 15.37 -3.56
C LYS A 211 34.73 16.90 -3.46
N HIS A 212 35.07 17.55 -4.57
CA HIS A 212 35.17 19.02 -4.60
C HIS A 212 33.82 19.68 -4.35
N GLU A 213 32.74 19.08 -4.85
CA GLU A 213 31.38 19.59 -4.63
C GLU A 213 30.95 19.53 -3.17
N LEU A 214 31.17 18.38 -2.52
CA LEU A 214 30.75 18.18 -1.14
C LEU A 214 31.49 19.15 -0.20
N PHE A 215 32.78 19.39 -0.44
CA PHE A 215 33.65 20.20 0.42
C PHE A 215 33.83 21.66 -0.02
N ALA A 216 33.16 22.11 -1.08
CA ALA A 216 33.31 23.45 -1.69
C ALA A 216 33.31 24.65 -0.73
N GLY A 217 32.49 24.58 0.32
CA GLY A 217 32.30 25.67 1.29
C GLY A 217 33.22 25.62 2.51
N ILE A 218 34.18 24.70 2.54
CA ILE A 218 35.03 24.45 3.71
C ILE A 218 36.44 24.98 3.46
N LYS A 219 36.94 25.79 4.41
CA LYS A 219 38.35 26.23 4.39
C LYS A 219 39.25 25.00 4.55
N ASP A 220 40.22 24.84 3.67
CA ASP A 220 41.08 23.64 3.56
C ASP A 220 40.33 22.36 3.13
N GLY A 221 39.22 22.47 2.39
CA GLY A 221 38.45 21.32 1.91
C GLY A 221 39.21 20.36 0.97
N GLU A 222 40.38 20.74 0.45
CA GLU A 222 41.21 19.90 -0.41
C GLU A 222 41.87 18.73 0.35
N SER A 223 42.08 18.88 1.67
CA SER A 223 42.62 17.81 2.52
C SER A 223 41.57 16.74 2.84
N LEU A 224 40.28 17.10 2.81
CA LEU A 224 39.17 16.19 3.06
C LEU A 224 38.97 15.19 1.90
N GLN A 225 38.62 13.96 2.24
CA GLN A 225 38.34 12.89 1.27
C GLN A 225 36.93 12.35 1.45
N LEU A 226 36.37 11.79 0.37
CA LEU A 226 35.12 11.03 0.44
C LEU A 226 35.35 9.65 1.09
N PHE A 227 36.51 9.06 0.79
CA PHE A 227 36.78 7.66 1.05
C PHE A 227 37.98 7.43 1.95
N GLU A 228 37.88 6.40 2.78
CA GLU A 228 38.94 5.86 3.64
C GLU A 228 38.87 4.33 3.67
N GLN A 229 39.76 3.69 4.42
CA GLN A 229 39.68 2.27 4.73
C GLN A 229 39.59 2.11 6.24
N SER A 230 38.40 1.77 6.72
CA SER A 230 38.06 1.75 8.15
C SER A 230 37.06 0.63 8.47
N SER A 231 36.33 0.71 9.58
CA SER A 231 35.24 -0.20 9.91
C SER A 231 33.86 0.45 9.74
N ARG A 232 32.87 -0.37 9.39
CA ARG A 232 31.46 0.01 9.42
C ARG A 232 31.01 0.24 10.87
N SER A 233 30.23 1.29 11.09
CA SER A 233 29.61 1.61 12.39
C SER A 233 28.13 1.94 12.19
N ALA A 234 27.38 2.22 13.26
CA ALA A 234 26.00 2.69 13.15
C ALA A 234 25.85 3.98 12.32
N TYR A 235 26.92 4.75 12.16
CA TYR A 235 26.87 6.10 11.59
C TYR A 235 27.46 6.21 10.18
N LYS A 236 28.23 5.22 9.72
CA LYS A 236 28.92 5.26 8.41
C LYS A 236 29.32 3.88 7.89
N GLN A 237 29.53 3.80 6.57
CA GLN A 237 30.10 2.63 5.89
C GLN A 237 31.62 2.55 6.10
N GLU A 238 32.18 1.37 5.90
CA GLU A 238 33.60 1.05 6.08
C GLU A 238 34.53 1.85 5.15
N THR A 239 34.05 2.24 3.96
CA THR A 239 34.83 3.00 2.98
C THR A 239 34.55 4.51 3.00
N HIS A 240 33.57 4.99 3.76
CA HIS A 240 33.24 6.43 3.81
C HIS A 240 33.95 7.11 4.97
N THR A 241 34.44 8.33 4.75
CA THR A 241 34.87 9.20 5.85
C THR A 241 33.66 9.69 6.65
N MET A 242 33.86 10.01 7.93
CA MET A 242 32.77 10.53 8.76
C MET A 242 32.33 11.91 8.27
N GLU A 243 33.27 12.73 7.80
CA GLU A 243 33.04 14.08 7.30
C GLU A 243 32.11 14.05 6.08
N ALA A 244 32.41 13.19 5.10
CA ALA A 244 31.56 13.03 3.93
C ALA A 244 30.17 12.53 4.32
N THR A 245 30.10 11.50 5.16
CA THR A 245 28.83 10.90 5.60
C THR A 245 27.93 11.94 6.28
N LYS A 246 28.49 12.76 7.18
CA LYS A 246 27.72 13.79 7.90
C LYS A 246 27.21 14.91 6.99
N LEU A 247 27.99 15.31 5.98
CA LEU A 247 27.53 16.31 5.01
C LEU A 247 26.44 15.77 4.09
N ILE A 248 26.54 14.52 3.66
CA ILE A 248 25.51 13.85 2.84
C ILE A 248 24.23 13.64 3.65
N GLU A 249 24.34 13.17 4.90
CA GLU A 249 23.21 13.04 5.81
C GLU A 249 22.49 14.40 6.02
N PHE A 250 23.26 15.46 6.23
CA PHE A 250 22.72 16.81 6.40
C PHE A 250 22.01 17.30 5.14
N ASP A 251 22.61 17.15 3.96
CA ASP A 251 22.00 17.55 2.68
C ASP A 251 20.69 16.79 2.43
N LEU A 252 20.69 15.47 2.64
CA LEU A 252 19.51 14.61 2.51
C LEU A 252 18.38 15.07 3.45
N LYS A 253 18.64 15.15 4.75
CA LYS A 253 17.62 15.52 5.75
C LYS A 253 17.11 16.94 5.51
N GLN A 254 17.99 17.89 5.22
CA GLN A 254 17.58 19.26 4.93
C GLN A 254 16.70 19.34 3.68
N THR A 255 17.05 18.60 2.62
CA THR A 255 16.28 18.55 1.38
C THR A 255 14.88 18.00 1.61
N LEU A 256 14.77 16.88 2.32
CA LEU A 256 13.49 16.24 2.62
C LEU A 256 12.61 17.09 3.55
N ILE A 257 13.20 17.74 4.56
CA ILE A 257 12.46 18.69 5.42
C ILE A 257 11.87 19.81 4.57
N ARG A 258 12.68 20.43 3.71
CA ARG A 258 12.21 21.53 2.84
C ARG A 258 11.17 21.06 1.83
N LEU A 259 11.30 19.83 1.31
CA LEU A 259 10.31 19.24 0.41
C LEU A 259 8.96 19.06 1.11
N VAL A 260 8.95 18.48 2.30
CA VAL A 260 7.72 18.27 3.08
C VAL A 260 7.11 19.61 3.49
N THR A 261 7.91 20.57 3.97
CA THR A 261 7.42 21.92 4.27
C THR A 261 6.85 22.61 3.03
N HIS A 262 7.44 22.40 1.85
CA HIS A 262 6.88 22.93 0.61
C HIS A 262 5.52 22.29 0.24
N ILE A 263 5.35 21.00 0.51
CA ILE A 263 4.12 20.26 0.20
C ILE A 263 3.00 20.54 1.21
N PHE A 264 3.27 20.43 2.51
CA PHE A 264 2.28 20.54 3.58
C PHE A 264 2.14 21.95 4.16
N GLY A 265 3.19 22.77 4.05
CA GLY A 265 3.33 24.04 4.77
C GLY A 265 4.12 23.89 6.07
N ASP A 266 4.22 25.00 6.81
CA ASP A 266 4.89 25.04 8.11
C ASP A 266 4.07 24.38 9.21
N GLY A 267 4.75 23.96 10.29
CA GLY A 267 4.11 23.43 11.50
C GLY A 267 3.78 21.94 11.47
N LEU A 268 4.40 21.19 10.56
CA LEU A 268 4.30 19.73 10.54
C LEU A 268 5.22 19.11 11.59
N ASP A 269 4.67 18.23 12.42
CA ASP A 269 5.46 17.45 13.38
C ASP A 269 6.07 16.25 12.65
N ILE A 270 7.40 16.27 12.51
CA ILE A 270 8.18 15.23 11.85
C ILE A 270 9.20 14.62 12.80
N ARG A 271 9.55 13.35 12.58
CA ARG A 271 10.70 12.71 13.24
C ARG A 271 11.47 11.81 12.28
N TRP A 272 12.75 11.63 12.58
CA TRP A 272 13.63 10.68 11.92
C TRP A 272 13.74 9.43 12.77
N VAL A 273 13.55 8.27 12.16
CA VAL A 273 13.71 6.96 12.80
C VAL A 273 14.86 6.25 12.09
N ASP A 274 15.85 5.79 12.87
CA ASP A 274 16.95 4.99 12.32
C ASP A 274 16.39 3.63 11.88
N CYS A 275 16.70 3.23 10.64
CA CYS A 275 16.22 1.98 10.06
C CYS A 275 17.33 1.28 9.26
N TYR A 276 16.96 0.25 8.50
CA TYR A 276 17.91 -0.53 7.70
C TYR A 276 17.33 -0.81 6.31
N PHE A 277 18.13 -0.49 5.29
CA PHE A 277 17.92 -0.94 3.92
C PHE A 277 19.24 -1.52 3.38
N PRO A 278 19.22 -2.64 2.62
CA PRO A 278 20.46 -3.24 2.10
C PRO A 278 21.26 -2.35 1.14
N PHE A 279 20.65 -1.30 0.58
CA PHE A 279 21.24 -0.39 -0.41
C PHE A 279 21.56 1.01 0.14
N THR A 280 21.32 1.27 1.42
CA THR A 280 21.71 2.53 2.08
C THR A 280 22.23 2.30 3.50
N HIS A 281 23.27 3.05 3.89
CA HIS A 281 23.78 3.07 5.25
C HIS A 281 24.59 4.35 5.54
N PRO A 282 24.28 5.13 6.59
CA PRO A 282 23.12 4.99 7.48
C PRO A 282 21.79 5.23 6.74
N SER A 283 20.71 4.67 7.30
CA SER A 283 19.36 4.73 6.76
C SER A 283 18.38 5.34 7.76
N TYR A 284 17.39 6.05 7.23
CA TYR A 284 16.37 6.72 8.02
C TYR A 284 15.00 6.61 7.37
N GLU A 285 13.99 6.47 8.19
CA GLU A 285 12.59 6.73 7.84
C GLU A 285 12.20 8.11 8.36
N MET A 286 11.37 8.81 7.58
CA MET A 286 10.74 10.03 8.05
C MET A 286 9.27 9.74 8.31
N GLU A 287 8.85 10.05 9.54
CA GLU A 287 7.47 9.90 9.97
C GLU A 287 6.84 11.26 10.21
N ILE A 288 5.55 11.39 9.87
CA ILE A 288 4.73 12.58 10.10
C ILE A 288 3.70 12.24 11.17
N ASN A 289 3.54 13.10 12.18
CA ASN A 289 2.42 12.96 13.11
C ASN A 289 1.14 13.43 12.43
N PHE A 290 0.20 12.50 12.26
CA PHE A 290 -1.11 12.77 11.67
C PHE A 290 -2.18 12.16 12.56
N HIS A 291 -3.11 12.99 13.05
CA HIS A 291 -4.17 12.59 13.98
C HIS A 291 -3.67 11.85 15.24
N GLY A 292 -2.48 12.21 15.74
CA GLY A 292 -1.90 11.61 16.94
C GLY A 292 -1.10 10.33 16.69
N GLU A 293 -1.07 9.83 15.46
CA GLU A 293 -0.29 8.65 15.06
C GLU A 293 0.91 9.07 14.21
N TRP A 294 2.04 8.38 14.39
CA TRP A 294 3.23 8.59 13.56
C TRP A 294 3.18 7.66 12.35
N LEU A 295 3.16 8.25 11.15
CA LEU A 295 3.06 7.52 9.89
C LEU A 295 4.34 7.69 9.08
N GLU A 296 5.01 6.59 8.78
CA GLU A 296 6.14 6.53 7.84
C GLU A 296 5.70 6.95 6.44
N VAL A 297 6.35 7.97 5.86
CA VAL A 297 6.01 8.46 4.51
C VAL A 297 7.13 8.27 3.48
N LEU A 298 8.36 8.05 3.93
CA LEU A 298 9.50 7.73 3.08
C LEU A 298 10.61 7.01 3.87
N GLY A 299 11.38 6.23 3.13
CA GLY A 299 12.69 5.73 3.54
C GLY A 299 13.80 6.42 2.75
N CYS A 300 14.96 6.60 3.36
CA CYS A 300 16.10 7.28 2.74
C CYS A 300 17.43 6.87 3.40
N GLY A 301 18.55 7.27 2.78
CA GLY A 301 19.86 7.10 3.40
C GLY A 301 21.01 7.46 2.49
N VAL A 302 22.22 7.28 3.02
CA VAL A 302 23.47 7.37 2.24
C VAL A 302 23.61 6.09 1.43
N MET A 303 23.76 6.17 0.11
CA MET A 303 23.80 5.01 -0.78
C MET A 303 25.00 4.12 -0.46
N GLU A 304 24.82 2.80 -0.50
CA GLU A 304 25.90 1.84 -0.36
C GLU A 304 26.96 2.04 -1.45
N GLN A 305 28.22 2.21 -1.06
CA GLN A 305 29.28 2.51 -2.01
C GLN A 305 29.51 1.35 -2.97
N GLN A 306 29.25 0.11 -2.57
CA GLN A 306 29.32 -1.05 -3.46
C GLN A 306 28.33 -0.92 -4.63
N LEU A 307 27.10 -0.46 -4.38
CA LEU A 307 26.10 -0.20 -5.42
C LEU A 307 26.60 0.89 -6.37
N VAL A 308 27.01 2.03 -5.82
CA VAL A 308 27.48 3.19 -6.61
C VAL A 308 28.71 2.85 -7.46
N ASN A 309 29.69 2.13 -6.88
CA ASN A 309 30.88 1.66 -7.58
C ASN A 309 30.51 0.68 -8.71
N SER A 310 29.59 -0.26 -8.46
CA SER A 310 29.21 -1.27 -9.46
C SER A 310 28.51 -0.65 -10.68
N ALA A 311 27.89 0.52 -10.52
CA ALA A 311 27.29 1.27 -11.62
C ALA A 311 28.33 2.10 -12.41
N GLY A 312 29.55 2.29 -11.89
CA GLY A 312 30.62 3.04 -12.56
C GLY A 312 30.82 4.47 -12.06
N ALA A 313 30.23 4.84 -10.91
CA ALA A 313 30.35 6.18 -10.30
C ALA A 313 31.29 6.17 -9.08
N GLN A 314 32.42 5.47 -9.17
CA GLN A 314 33.32 5.23 -8.03
C GLN A 314 33.99 6.47 -7.42
N ASP A 315 33.98 7.61 -8.13
CA ASP A 315 34.48 8.90 -7.63
C ASP A 315 33.42 9.70 -6.85
N ARG A 316 32.23 9.13 -6.64
CA ARG A 316 31.06 9.79 -6.04
C ARG A 316 30.55 9.09 -4.79
N ILE A 317 29.94 9.90 -3.91
CA ILE A 317 29.10 9.46 -2.78
C ILE A 317 27.70 10.04 -2.98
N GLY A 318 26.64 9.38 -2.55
CA GLY A 318 25.29 9.88 -2.78
C GLY A 318 24.30 9.57 -1.68
N TRP A 319 23.15 10.24 -1.76
CA TRP A 319 21.96 9.88 -1.01
C TRP A 319 20.86 9.43 -1.95
N ALA A 320 19.95 8.62 -1.43
CA ALA A 320 18.71 8.24 -2.08
C ALA A 320 17.53 8.34 -1.11
N PHE A 321 16.33 8.57 -1.64
CA PHE A 321 15.07 8.42 -0.91
C PHE A 321 13.99 7.83 -1.80
N GLY A 322 13.00 7.17 -1.19
CA GLY A 322 11.79 6.70 -1.84
C GLY A 322 10.57 7.09 -1.01
N LEU A 323 9.66 7.89 -1.58
CA LEU A 323 8.42 8.32 -0.92
C LEU A 323 7.20 7.60 -1.48
N GLY A 324 6.24 7.28 -0.61
CA GLY A 324 4.94 6.72 -1.01
C GLY A 324 3.95 7.83 -1.35
N LEU A 325 3.54 7.93 -2.62
CA LEU A 325 2.68 9.03 -3.09
C LEU A 325 1.28 8.96 -2.48
N GLU A 326 0.68 7.78 -2.36
CA GLU A 326 -0.64 7.59 -1.78
C GLU A 326 -0.65 8.00 -0.31
N ARG A 327 0.33 7.55 0.47
CA ARG A 327 0.37 7.89 1.90
C ARG A 327 0.56 9.39 2.10
N LEU A 328 1.42 10.03 1.30
CA LEU A 328 1.59 11.48 1.33
C LEU A 328 0.28 12.20 0.95
N ALA A 329 -0.42 11.72 -0.08
CA ALA A 329 -1.71 12.27 -0.52
C ALA A 329 -2.82 12.09 0.52
N MET A 330 -2.87 10.94 1.18
CA MET A 330 -3.85 10.65 2.23
C MET A 330 -3.72 11.62 3.40
N ILE A 331 -2.49 11.88 3.85
CA ILE A 331 -2.21 12.84 4.92
C ILE A 331 -2.45 14.28 4.44
N LEU A 332 -1.96 14.64 3.24
CA LEU A 332 -2.02 16.02 2.75
C LEU A 332 -3.46 16.48 2.45
N TYR A 333 -4.26 15.59 1.89
CA TYR A 333 -5.59 15.92 1.39
C TYR A 333 -6.70 15.41 2.31
N ASP A 334 -6.42 14.72 3.41
CA ASP A 334 -7.37 14.00 4.26
C ASP A 334 -8.18 12.93 3.50
N ILE A 335 -7.52 12.16 2.61
CA ILE A 335 -8.17 11.07 1.87
C ILE A 335 -8.20 9.81 2.76
N PRO A 336 -9.39 9.27 3.10
CA PRO A 336 -9.52 8.25 4.13
C PRO A 336 -9.21 6.82 3.69
N ASP A 337 -9.17 6.57 2.37
CA ASP A 337 -9.06 5.22 1.83
C ASP A 337 -8.31 5.22 0.48
N ILE A 338 -7.29 4.38 0.37
CA ILE A 338 -6.44 4.23 -0.82
C ILE A 338 -7.22 3.84 -2.09
N ARG A 339 -8.37 3.15 -1.96
CA ARG A 339 -9.22 2.76 -3.08
C ARG A 339 -9.76 3.96 -3.86
N LEU A 340 -9.90 5.13 -3.21
CA LEU A 340 -10.39 6.35 -3.86
C LEU A 340 -9.50 6.82 -5.00
N PHE A 341 -8.18 6.59 -4.94
CA PHE A 341 -7.26 6.92 -6.05
C PHE A 341 -7.57 6.14 -7.34
N TRP A 342 -8.18 4.97 -7.21
CA TRP A 342 -8.53 4.11 -8.34
C TRP A 342 -9.98 4.31 -8.83
N SER A 343 -10.69 5.26 -8.22
CA SER A 343 -12.08 5.58 -8.56
C SER A 343 -12.19 6.46 -9.81
N GLU A 344 -13.23 6.21 -10.60
CA GLU A 344 -13.65 7.07 -11.71
C GLU A 344 -14.76 8.06 -11.30
N ASP A 345 -15.08 8.14 -9.99
CA ASP A 345 -16.11 9.02 -9.48
C ASP A 345 -15.72 10.50 -9.59
N GLU A 346 -16.44 11.23 -10.43
CA GLU A 346 -16.27 12.67 -10.63
C GLU A 346 -16.44 13.48 -9.33
N ARG A 347 -17.18 12.98 -8.33
CA ARG A 347 -17.29 13.64 -7.01
C ARG A 347 -15.94 13.69 -6.29
N PHE A 348 -15.07 12.71 -6.51
CA PHE A 348 -13.69 12.69 -6.02
C PHE A 348 -12.77 13.46 -6.96
N LEU A 349 -12.71 13.07 -8.24
CA LEU A 349 -11.72 13.59 -9.19
C LEU A 349 -11.82 15.10 -9.43
N LYS A 350 -13.02 15.68 -9.45
CA LYS A 350 -13.20 17.12 -9.71
C LYS A 350 -12.59 18.01 -8.63
N GLN A 351 -12.40 17.49 -7.40
CA GLN A 351 -11.86 18.28 -6.28
C GLN A 351 -10.37 18.61 -6.46
N PHE A 352 -9.66 17.86 -7.32
CA PHE A 352 -8.24 18.03 -7.62
C PHE A 352 -7.99 18.75 -8.95
N ARG A 353 -9.04 19.17 -9.67
CA ARG A 353 -8.95 20.03 -10.85
C ARG A 353 -8.69 21.48 -10.44
N VAL A 354 -7.44 21.76 -10.09
CA VAL A 354 -6.96 23.08 -9.66
C VAL A 354 -6.26 23.83 -10.79
N SER A 355 -6.26 25.17 -10.72
CA SER A 355 -5.56 26.03 -11.69
C SER A 355 -4.06 26.11 -11.42
N ASP A 356 -3.64 25.93 -10.18
CA ASP A 356 -2.25 25.95 -9.72
C ASP A 356 -1.98 24.68 -8.90
N ILE A 357 -0.88 23.99 -9.19
CA ILE A 357 -0.48 22.77 -8.48
C ILE A 357 -0.25 22.99 -6.98
N ASN A 358 0.04 24.22 -6.56
CA ASN A 358 0.26 24.61 -5.16
C ASN A 358 -1.01 25.08 -4.45
N GLN A 359 -2.16 25.08 -5.14
CA GLN A 359 -3.42 25.38 -4.48
C GLN A 359 -3.67 24.36 -3.36
N LYS A 360 -3.89 24.86 -2.13
CA LYS A 360 -4.23 23.99 -1.00
C LYS A 360 -5.61 23.37 -1.25
N VAL A 361 -5.63 22.06 -1.47
CA VAL A 361 -6.84 21.26 -1.60
C VAL A 361 -7.09 20.53 -0.28
N LYS A 362 -8.33 20.54 0.20
CA LYS A 362 -8.78 19.68 1.29
C LYS A 362 -9.95 18.86 0.78
N PHE A 363 -9.77 17.54 0.71
CA PHE A 363 -10.81 16.63 0.24
C PHE A 363 -12.05 16.75 1.12
N GLN A 364 -13.21 16.86 0.47
CA GLN A 364 -14.50 16.75 1.13
C GLN A 364 -14.96 15.29 1.03
N PRO A 365 -15.05 14.57 2.17
CA PRO A 365 -15.42 13.17 2.18
C PRO A 365 -16.75 12.90 1.50
N LEU A 366 -16.82 11.77 0.80
CA LEU A 366 -18.06 11.26 0.23
C LEU A 366 -18.89 10.60 1.34
N SER A 367 -20.21 10.57 1.17
CA SER A 367 -21.11 9.85 2.10
C SER A 367 -20.75 8.38 2.15
N LYS A 368 -20.55 7.85 3.36
CA LYS A 368 -20.31 6.41 3.57
C LYS A 368 -21.61 5.63 3.53
N TYR A 369 -21.57 4.44 2.94
CA TYR A 369 -22.68 3.50 2.95
C TYR A 369 -22.48 2.49 4.09
N PRO A 370 -23.54 1.91 4.67
CA PRO A 370 -23.37 0.90 5.72
C PRO A 370 -22.61 -0.34 5.23
N ALA A 371 -21.61 -0.76 5.98
CA ALA A 371 -20.86 -1.99 5.69
C ALA A 371 -21.71 -3.26 5.92
N VAL A 372 -21.43 -4.29 5.13
CA VAL A 372 -21.91 -5.67 5.32
C VAL A 372 -20.73 -6.55 5.70
N ILE A 373 -20.81 -7.15 6.89
CA ILE A 373 -19.75 -8.01 7.44
C ILE A 373 -20.14 -9.47 7.24
N ASN A 374 -19.21 -10.27 6.72
CA ASN A 374 -19.41 -11.71 6.54
C ASN A 374 -18.16 -12.48 6.94
N ASP A 375 -18.34 -13.62 7.61
CA ASP A 375 -17.25 -14.53 7.91
C ASP A 375 -17.13 -15.62 6.84
N ILE A 376 -15.90 -16.04 6.56
CA ILE A 376 -15.58 -17.19 5.73
C ILE A 376 -14.56 -18.07 6.44
N SER A 377 -14.79 -19.38 6.46
CA SER A 377 -13.80 -20.32 6.98
C SER A 377 -13.60 -21.49 6.03
N PHE A 378 -12.38 -21.97 5.96
CA PHE A 378 -12.02 -23.13 5.15
C PHE A 378 -10.84 -23.88 5.75
N TRP A 379 -10.72 -25.16 5.39
CA TRP A 379 -9.54 -25.95 5.69
C TRP A 379 -8.44 -25.61 4.70
N LEU A 380 -7.23 -25.41 5.19
CA LEU A 380 -6.08 -25.17 4.32
C LEU A 380 -5.71 -26.44 3.56
N PRO A 381 -5.16 -26.30 2.33
CA PRO A 381 -4.54 -27.43 1.64
C PRO A 381 -3.36 -27.98 2.47
N SER A 382 -2.98 -29.23 2.18
CA SER A 382 -1.91 -29.93 2.93
C SER A 382 -0.54 -29.25 2.79
N GLU A 383 -0.29 -28.53 1.70
CA GLU A 383 0.93 -27.76 1.43
C GLU A 383 0.60 -26.51 0.58
N ASN A 384 1.47 -25.49 0.61
CA ASN A 384 1.51 -24.35 -0.31
C ASN A 384 0.37 -23.31 -0.21
N TYR A 385 -0.03 -22.90 1.00
CA TYR A 385 -0.92 -21.75 1.21
C TYR A 385 -0.17 -20.56 1.79
N THR A 386 -0.40 -19.37 1.23
CA THR A 386 -0.09 -18.08 1.86
C THR A 386 -1.35 -17.24 2.00
N GLU A 387 -1.45 -16.41 3.03
CA GLU A 387 -2.62 -15.55 3.26
C GLU A 387 -2.87 -14.59 2.07
N ASN A 388 -1.78 -14.13 1.45
CA ASN A 388 -1.84 -13.27 0.27
C ASN A 388 -2.45 -13.96 -0.97
N ASP A 389 -2.45 -15.30 -1.05
CA ASP A 389 -3.18 -16.02 -2.10
C ASP A 389 -4.69 -15.82 -1.95
N PHE A 390 -5.17 -15.83 -0.70
CA PHE A 390 -6.58 -15.55 -0.41
C PHE A 390 -6.91 -14.07 -0.62
N TYR A 391 -6.04 -13.14 -0.20
CA TYR A 391 -6.25 -11.71 -0.46
C TYR A 391 -6.30 -11.39 -1.96
N ASP A 392 -5.42 -11.97 -2.77
CA ASP A 392 -5.46 -11.84 -4.23
C ASP A 392 -6.78 -12.37 -4.82
N LEU A 393 -7.28 -13.50 -4.31
CA LEU A 393 -8.58 -14.04 -4.72
C LEU A 393 -9.71 -13.09 -4.34
N VAL A 394 -9.69 -12.53 -3.14
CA VAL A 394 -10.68 -11.54 -2.69
C VAL A 394 -10.64 -10.28 -3.56
N ARG A 395 -9.44 -9.75 -3.89
CA ARG A 395 -9.28 -8.62 -4.82
C ARG A 395 -9.79 -8.95 -6.23
N THR A 396 -9.64 -10.20 -6.66
CA THR A 396 -10.10 -10.66 -7.99
C THR A 396 -11.62 -10.74 -8.06
N VAL A 397 -12.27 -11.29 -7.02
CA VAL A 397 -13.73 -11.52 -7.01
C VAL A 397 -14.50 -10.30 -6.51
N GLY A 398 -14.09 -9.74 -5.37
CA GLY A 398 -14.76 -8.61 -4.73
C GLY A 398 -14.30 -7.24 -5.23
N GLY A 399 -13.08 -7.14 -5.76
CA GLY A 399 -12.54 -5.88 -6.25
C GLY A 399 -12.53 -4.79 -5.19
N ASP A 400 -12.99 -3.60 -5.56
CA ASP A 400 -12.98 -2.41 -4.69
C ASP A 400 -14.20 -2.37 -3.72
N LEU A 401 -15.10 -3.37 -3.78
CA LEU A 401 -16.22 -3.53 -2.83
C LEU A 401 -15.75 -4.00 -1.45
N VAL A 402 -14.55 -4.58 -1.35
CA VAL A 402 -14.00 -5.09 -0.10
C VAL A 402 -13.10 -4.02 0.51
N GLU A 403 -13.46 -3.57 1.70
CA GLU A 403 -12.70 -2.58 2.45
C GLU A 403 -11.59 -3.23 3.25
N LYS A 404 -11.93 -4.33 3.94
CA LYS A 404 -11.02 -4.97 4.87
C LYS A 404 -11.21 -6.48 4.91
N VAL A 405 -10.12 -7.21 5.07
CA VAL A 405 -10.13 -8.63 5.42
C VAL A 405 -9.23 -8.84 6.63
N ASP A 406 -9.78 -9.40 7.69
CA ASP A 406 -9.06 -9.72 8.92
C ASP A 406 -9.02 -11.23 9.14
N LEU A 407 -7.84 -11.77 9.45
CA LEU A 407 -7.70 -13.12 9.99
C LEU A 407 -8.12 -13.11 11.46
N ILE A 408 -9.26 -13.70 11.77
CA ILE A 408 -9.86 -13.66 13.12
C ILE A 408 -9.65 -14.95 13.92
N ASP A 409 -9.45 -16.09 13.25
CA ASP A 409 -9.26 -17.38 13.91
C ASP A 409 -8.37 -18.33 13.08
N LYS A 410 -7.54 -19.11 13.78
CA LYS A 410 -6.67 -20.13 13.21
C LYS A 410 -6.44 -21.23 14.23
N PHE A 411 -6.85 -22.45 13.88
CA PHE A 411 -6.66 -23.60 14.76
C PHE A 411 -6.34 -24.89 14.00
N GLU A 412 -5.74 -25.83 14.70
CA GLU A 412 -5.39 -27.16 14.20
C GLU A 412 -6.35 -28.21 14.78
N HIS A 413 -6.86 -29.10 13.94
CA HIS A 413 -7.77 -30.16 14.39
C HIS A 413 -6.97 -31.44 14.71
N PRO A 414 -7.18 -32.09 15.87
CA PRO A 414 -6.34 -33.23 16.30
C PRO A 414 -6.23 -34.39 15.28
N ASN A 415 -7.26 -34.56 14.44
CA ASN A 415 -7.34 -35.62 13.42
C ASN A 415 -7.37 -35.11 11.96
N LYS A 416 -7.15 -33.79 11.69
CA LYS A 416 -7.18 -33.19 10.33
C LYS A 416 -6.36 -31.89 10.22
N THR A 417 -6.15 -31.46 8.98
CA THR A 417 -5.53 -30.20 8.49
C THR A 417 -5.92 -28.93 9.25
N LEU A 418 -5.16 -27.84 9.08
CA LEU A 418 -5.41 -26.53 9.70
C LEU A 418 -6.70 -25.86 9.17
N ARG A 419 -7.51 -25.23 10.05
CA ARG A 419 -8.65 -24.37 9.64
C ARG A 419 -8.30 -22.90 9.82
N LEU A 420 -8.70 -22.09 8.84
CA LEU A 420 -8.58 -20.64 8.87
C LEU A 420 -9.98 -20.02 8.88
N GLY A 421 -10.23 -19.06 9.77
CA GLY A 421 -11.43 -18.24 9.84
C GLY A 421 -11.09 -16.78 9.58
N LEU A 422 -11.67 -16.19 8.53
CA LEU A 422 -11.45 -14.82 8.11
C LEU A 422 -12.77 -14.05 8.19
N SER A 423 -12.74 -12.83 8.71
CA SER A 423 -13.83 -11.86 8.59
C SER A 423 -13.56 -10.96 7.39
N ARG A 424 -14.57 -10.73 6.55
CA ARG A 424 -14.53 -9.72 5.50
C ARG A 424 -15.54 -8.62 5.77
N HIS A 425 -15.08 -7.39 5.63
CA HIS A 425 -15.89 -6.18 5.68
C HIS A 425 -16.10 -5.70 4.24
N VAL A 426 -17.35 -5.80 3.76
CA VAL A 426 -17.75 -5.35 2.43
C VAL A 426 -18.43 -4.00 2.59
N GLU A 427 -17.80 -2.94 2.08
CA GLU A 427 -18.36 -1.59 2.04
C GLU A 427 -18.10 -1.01 0.65
N ASP A 428 -19.16 -0.55 0.00
CA ASP A 428 -19.08 0.13 -1.28
C ASP A 428 -18.98 1.64 -1.02
N ILE A 429 -17.88 2.27 -1.42
CA ILE A 429 -17.67 3.73 -1.28
C ILE A 429 -18.41 4.52 -2.38
N HIS A 430 -18.81 3.87 -3.47
CA HIS A 430 -19.26 4.54 -4.70
C HIS A 430 -20.73 4.33 -5.00
N GLN A 431 -21.32 3.20 -4.60
CA GLN A 431 -22.72 2.86 -4.82
C GLN A 431 -23.39 2.34 -3.53
N PRO A 432 -24.74 2.44 -3.43
CA PRO A 432 -25.47 1.76 -2.36
C PRO A 432 -25.14 0.26 -2.38
N ALA A 433 -24.92 -0.32 -1.20
CA ALA A 433 -24.62 -1.73 -1.04
C ALA A 433 -25.53 -2.58 -1.94
N PRO A 434 -24.98 -3.56 -2.69
CA PRO A 434 -25.82 -4.46 -3.45
C PRO A 434 -26.84 -5.08 -2.49
N SER A 435 -28.12 -5.10 -2.90
CA SER A 435 -29.17 -5.75 -2.10
C SER A 435 -28.69 -7.14 -1.66
N ILE A 436 -29.00 -7.56 -0.43
CA ILE A 436 -28.59 -8.83 0.21
C ILE A 436 -28.72 -10.07 -0.71
N VAL A 437 -29.52 -9.96 -1.77
CA VAL A 437 -29.78 -10.98 -2.80
C VAL A 437 -28.65 -11.15 -3.84
N ALA A 438 -27.69 -10.24 -3.95
CA ALA A 438 -26.57 -10.36 -4.89
C ALA A 438 -25.31 -10.98 -4.27
N ALA A 439 -25.46 -11.76 -3.20
CA ALA A 439 -24.43 -12.71 -2.79
C ALA A 439 -24.32 -13.80 -3.87
N LEU A 440 -23.10 -14.03 -4.34
CA LEU A 440 -22.67 -15.10 -5.25
C LEU A 440 -23.50 -16.39 -5.07
N PRO A 441 -23.79 -17.15 -6.14
CA PRO A 441 -24.62 -18.34 -6.06
C PRO A 441 -24.04 -19.32 -5.05
N VAL A 442 -24.74 -19.48 -3.94
CA VAL A 442 -24.55 -20.63 -3.04
C VAL A 442 -24.73 -21.88 -3.90
N PRO A 443 -23.81 -22.86 -3.89
CA PRO A 443 -24.06 -24.12 -4.58
C PRO A 443 -25.31 -24.72 -3.96
N GLN A 444 -26.38 -24.83 -4.75
CA GLN A 444 -27.53 -25.63 -4.37
C GLN A 444 -27.00 -27.01 -3.95
N ARG A 445 -27.41 -27.48 -2.76
CA ARG A 445 -27.20 -28.86 -2.32
C ARG A 445 -27.64 -29.80 -3.46
N THR A 446 -26.69 -30.28 -4.25
CA THR A 446 -26.92 -31.39 -5.16
C THR A 446 -27.16 -32.64 -4.34
N GLN A 447 -28.17 -33.41 -4.73
CA GLN A 447 -28.61 -34.68 -4.15
C GLN A 447 -27.49 -35.75 -4.18
N ALA A 448 -26.49 -35.60 -3.31
CA ALA A 448 -25.43 -36.59 -3.07
C ALA A 448 -25.38 -36.97 -1.59
N SER A 449 -26.50 -36.85 -0.86
CA SER A 449 -26.63 -37.25 0.54
C SER A 449 -27.65 -38.38 0.77
N GLN A 450 -27.97 -39.17 -0.26
CA GLN A 450 -28.85 -40.35 -0.13
C GLN A 450 -28.15 -41.71 -0.39
N ALA A 451 -26.82 -41.74 -0.54
CA ALA A 451 -26.08 -42.99 -0.81
C ALA A 451 -25.16 -43.46 0.34
N ALA A 452 -25.34 -42.97 1.57
CA ALA A 452 -24.56 -43.42 2.74
C ALA A 452 -25.43 -43.74 3.97
N CYS A 453 -26.68 -44.17 3.74
CA CYS A 453 -27.57 -44.65 4.79
C CYS A 453 -28.07 -46.05 4.41
N LEU A 454 -27.15 -46.99 4.27
CA LEU A 454 -27.37 -48.43 4.20
C LEU A 454 -25.98 -49.07 4.29
N LEU A 455 -25.44 -49.20 5.50
CA LEU A 455 -24.49 -50.22 5.94
C LEU A 455 -24.15 -49.98 7.43
N SER A 456 -24.06 -51.08 8.17
CA SER A 456 -23.78 -51.24 9.61
C SER A 456 -24.86 -50.80 10.61
N HIS A 457 -25.84 -51.70 10.78
CA HIS A 457 -26.41 -52.04 12.08
C HIS A 457 -25.32 -52.59 13.03
N GLU A 458 -25.57 -52.49 14.33
CA GLU A 458 -24.86 -53.10 15.49
C GLU A 458 -23.66 -52.34 16.09
N ALA A 459 -23.92 -51.58 17.17
CA ALA A 459 -23.51 -51.94 18.53
C ALA A 459 -23.77 -50.79 19.54
N HIS A 460 -24.39 -51.13 20.66
CA HIS A 460 -24.78 -50.27 21.77
C HIS A 460 -23.59 -49.70 22.59
N ARG A 461 -23.59 -48.39 22.91
CA ARG A 461 -23.70 -47.79 24.27
C ARG A 461 -23.50 -46.26 24.25
N PRO A 462 -24.10 -45.49 25.19
CA PRO A 462 -24.33 -44.06 25.01
C PRO A 462 -23.26 -43.19 25.70
N LEU A 463 -22.82 -42.13 25.02
CA LEU A 463 -22.14 -41.00 25.65
C LEU A 463 -22.71 -39.69 25.09
N ILE A 464 -22.95 -38.78 26.04
CA ILE A 464 -23.72 -37.55 26.00
C ILE A 464 -23.17 -36.52 25.01
N TRP A 465 -24.05 -35.93 24.19
CA TRP A 465 -23.79 -34.71 23.40
C TRP A 465 -24.65 -33.58 23.96
N ALA A 466 -24.02 -32.47 24.36
CA ALA A 466 -24.70 -31.24 24.74
C ALA A 466 -24.61 -30.23 23.59
N MET A 467 -25.70 -30.09 22.84
CA MET A 467 -26.02 -28.88 22.09
C MET A 467 -26.87 -27.98 22.99
N ARG A 468 -26.53 -26.69 23.09
CA ARG A 468 -27.48 -25.65 23.50
C ARG A 468 -27.42 -24.49 22.51
N GLY A 469 -28.37 -24.50 21.58
CA GLY A 469 -28.92 -23.28 20.99
C GLY A 469 -30.19 -22.91 21.73
N TRP A 470 -30.35 -21.63 22.07
CA TRP A 470 -31.60 -21.07 22.58
C TRP A 470 -32.06 -19.97 21.63
N GLY A 471 -33.19 -20.23 20.98
CA GLY A 471 -34.09 -19.19 20.51
C GLY A 471 -35.41 -19.35 21.27
N ALA A 472 -36.06 -18.24 21.61
CA ALA A 472 -37.48 -18.22 21.93
C ALA A 472 -38.05 -16.82 21.70
N THR A 473 -38.96 -16.73 20.72
CA THR A 473 -39.94 -15.66 20.54
C THR A 473 -41.25 -16.04 21.23
N GLY A 474 -41.95 -15.07 21.82
CA GLY A 474 -43.34 -15.21 22.28
C GLY A 474 -43.99 -13.84 22.55
N TRP A 475 -45.15 -13.60 21.95
CA TRP A 475 -45.89 -12.33 21.84
C TRP A 475 -46.82 -11.99 23.05
N CYS A 476 -47.03 -10.67 23.27
CA CYS A 476 -48.23 -9.86 23.67
C CYS A 476 -49.27 -10.36 24.72
N LEU A 477 -50.00 -9.61 25.57
CA LEU A 477 -50.27 -8.18 25.99
C LEU A 477 -51.24 -8.29 27.25
N PRO A 478 -51.89 -7.25 27.85
CA PRO A 478 -51.44 -6.14 28.73
C PRO A 478 -52.28 -5.94 30.07
N CYS A 479 -52.05 -4.79 30.76
CA CYS A 479 -52.86 -4.09 31.81
C CYS A 479 -52.65 -4.56 33.28
N ALA A 480 -52.61 -3.74 34.35
CA ALA A 480 -52.93 -2.33 34.62
C ALA A 480 -52.24 -1.81 35.93
N ASP A 481 -52.15 -0.48 36.06
CA ASP A 481 -52.22 0.41 37.24
C ASP A 481 -51.36 0.21 38.53
N GLY A 482 -50.72 1.30 38.99
CA GLY A 482 -49.98 1.44 40.28
C GLY A 482 -50.91 1.72 41.48
N PRO A 483 -50.49 2.46 42.56
CA PRO A 483 -49.15 2.78 43.07
C PRO A 483 -48.98 2.54 44.60
N ALA A 484 -47.79 2.93 45.12
CA ALA A 484 -47.53 3.53 46.45
C ALA A 484 -47.07 2.69 47.69
N LEU A 485 -46.23 3.40 48.47
CA LEU A 485 -46.00 3.36 49.93
C LEU A 485 -44.90 2.47 50.55
N LEU A 486 -43.78 3.16 50.86
CA LEU A 486 -43.17 3.37 52.19
C LEU A 486 -42.86 2.18 53.14
N LYS A 487 -41.62 2.27 53.64
CA LYS A 487 -41.16 2.17 55.04
C LYS A 487 -40.66 0.82 55.58
N THR A 488 -39.37 0.92 55.95
CA THR A 488 -38.77 0.59 57.27
C THR A 488 -38.54 -0.87 57.64
N GLY A 489 -37.33 -1.13 58.12
CA GLY A 489 -37.12 -2.03 59.25
C GLY A 489 -36.00 -3.06 59.07
N ALA A 490 -34.76 -2.66 59.33
CA ALA A 490 -33.83 -3.51 60.08
C ALA A 490 -34.30 -3.55 61.57
N PRO A 491 -33.67 -4.27 62.53
CA PRO A 491 -32.41 -5.01 62.48
C PRO A 491 -32.41 -6.33 63.31
N GLY A 492 -31.22 -6.93 63.47
CA GLY A 492 -30.87 -7.79 64.61
C GLY A 492 -30.13 -9.06 64.19
N HIS A 493 -28.80 -9.10 64.30
CA HIS A 493 -28.06 -9.61 65.49
C HIS A 493 -28.10 -11.15 65.59
N MET A 494 -27.04 -11.91 65.84
CA MET A 494 -25.66 -11.66 66.24
C MET A 494 -24.92 -13.01 66.18
N ALA A 495 -23.59 -12.98 65.95
CA ALA A 495 -22.58 -13.88 66.55
C ALA A 495 -22.58 -15.37 66.14
N ARG A 496 -21.47 -16.12 66.07
CA ARG A 496 -20.00 -15.97 66.18
C ARG A 496 -19.46 -17.37 65.81
N HIS A 497 -18.29 -17.46 65.14
CA HIS A 497 -17.15 -18.31 65.49
C HIS A 497 -16.22 -18.55 64.29
N SER A 498 -15.03 -17.95 64.36
CA SER A 498 -13.76 -18.30 63.69
C SER A 498 -13.24 -19.67 64.20
N PRO A 499 -12.24 -20.36 63.58
CA PRO A 499 -11.14 -19.80 62.79
C PRO A 499 -10.72 -20.52 61.48
N ALA A 500 -9.88 -19.79 60.73
CA ALA A 500 -9.08 -20.16 59.54
C ALA A 500 -8.02 -21.26 59.87
N PRO A 501 -7.13 -21.75 58.94
CA PRO A 501 -6.59 -21.15 57.71
C PRO A 501 -6.67 -22.09 56.46
N SER A 502 -6.51 -21.66 55.21
CA SER A 502 -5.22 -21.30 54.59
C SER A 502 -5.40 -21.11 53.07
N PHE A 503 -4.68 -20.09 52.55
CA PHE A 503 -4.03 -19.96 51.23
C PHE A 503 -4.79 -20.30 49.93
N VAL A 504 -4.65 -19.61 48.79
CA VAL A 504 -4.12 -18.32 48.29
C VAL A 504 -4.58 -18.32 46.81
N GLY A 505 -4.94 -17.16 46.24
CA GLY A 505 -4.85 -16.96 44.78
C GLY A 505 -6.07 -16.32 44.12
N SER A 506 -6.11 -14.98 44.19
CA SER A 506 -6.64 -13.98 43.23
C SER A 506 -7.39 -14.52 42.00
N ALA A 507 -8.71 -14.30 41.85
CA ALA A 507 -9.41 -13.05 41.55
C ALA A 507 -9.18 -12.51 40.12
N PHE A 508 -10.08 -12.94 39.23
CA PHE A 508 -10.54 -12.22 38.04
C PHE A 508 -11.47 -11.08 38.50
N GLU A 509 -11.33 -9.88 37.94
CA GLU A 509 -12.42 -8.91 37.96
C GLU A 509 -12.50 -8.12 36.65
N LYS A 510 -13.69 -8.19 36.04
CA LYS A 510 -14.18 -7.38 34.93
C LYS A 510 -14.70 -6.07 35.50
N ILE A 511 -14.42 -4.93 34.86
CA ILE A 511 -15.35 -3.79 34.87
C ILE A 511 -15.40 -3.17 33.46
N ASN A 512 -16.59 -3.23 32.87
CA ASN A 512 -17.08 -2.35 31.81
C ASN A 512 -17.75 -1.16 32.49
N VAL A 513 -17.49 0.08 32.05
CA VAL A 513 -18.48 1.17 32.13
C VAL A 513 -18.35 2.03 30.88
N CYS A 514 -19.48 2.21 30.21
CA CYS A 514 -19.67 3.13 29.10
C CYS A 514 -20.62 4.26 29.54
N ALA A 515 -20.37 5.46 28.99
CA ALA A 515 -21.23 6.63 28.83
C ALA A 515 -21.65 7.46 30.06
N LEU A 516 -21.37 8.77 29.99
CA LEU A 516 -22.37 9.86 30.02
C LEU A 516 -21.71 11.22 29.69
N CYS A 517 -22.37 11.99 28.82
CA CYS A 517 -22.26 13.45 28.61
C CYS A 517 -23.69 14.02 28.84
N PRO A 518 -24.00 15.34 28.90
CA PRO A 518 -23.18 16.57 28.93
C PRO A 518 -23.63 17.57 30.03
N SER A 519 -22.88 18.67 30.26
CA SER A 519 -23.46 20.01 30.53
C SER A 519 -22.41 21.13 30.60
N SER A 520 -22.86 22.27 30.08
CA SER A 520 -22.25 23.58 29.91
C SER A 520 -21.79 24.30 31.18
N LEU A 521 -20.76 25.14 31.08
CA LEU A 521 -20.76 26.52 31.58
C LEU A 521 -19.55 27.33 31.08
N ALA A 522 -19.83 28.60 30.82
CA ALA A 522 -19.00 29.60 30.16
C ALA A 522 -18.02 30.33 31.09
N SER A 523 -17.04 31.03 30.50
CA SER A 523 -16.40 32.31 30.89
C SER A 523 -14.92 32.31 30.47
N SER A 524 -14.53 33.02 29.42
CA SER A 524 -13.99 34.39 29.41
C SER A 524 -12.68 34.57 30.19
N GLY A 525 -11.61 35.01 29.52
CA GLY A 525 -10.51 35.68 30.21
C GLY A 525 -9.11 35.54 29.61
N ALA A 526 -8.73 36.52 28.79
CA ALA A 526 -7.43 37.20 28.76
C ALA A 526 -6.11 36.41 28.62
N SER A 527 -5.53 36.55 27.42
CA SER A 527 -4.16 37.02 27.15
C SER A 527 -3.23 37.25 28.34
N LEU A 528 -2.09 36.53 28.37
CA LEU A 528 -0.84 37.04 28.94
C LEU A 528 0.35 36.51 28.14
N ARG A 529 0.95 37.42 27.36
CA ARG A 529 2.31 37.34 26.84
C ARG A 529 3.28 37.40 28.01
N LEU A 530 4.26 36.50 28.04
CA LEU A 530 5.53 36.73 28.73
C LEU A 530 6.68 36.35 27.80
N ASN A 531 7.26 37.40 27.21
CA ASN A 531 8.66 37.42 26.80
C ASN A 531 9.49 37.65 28.07
N MET A 532 10.51 36.84 28.34
CA MET A 532 11.78 37.39 28.80
C MET A 532 12.96 36.41 28.64
N HIS A 533 14.08 37.06 28.33
CA HIS A 533 15.40 36.57 28.00
C HIS A 533 16.09 35.60 28.98
N SER A 534 16.96 34.79 28.38
CA SER A 534 18.32 34.39 28.77
C SER A 534 18.68 34.33 30.25
N LEU A 535 19.30 33.22 30.66
CA LEU A 535 20.59 33.24 31.34
C LEU A 535 21.31 31.89 31.23
N ASN A 536 22.63 32.02 31.05
CA ASN A 536 23.65 31.00 30.92
C ASN A 536 23.87 30.15 32.19
N LYS A 537 24.61 29.06 31.96
CA LYS A 537 25.67 28.42 32.78
C LYS A 537 25.32 27.18 33.65
N THR A 538 25.93 26.07 33.22
CA THR A 538 26.71 25.06 33.99
C THR A 538 26.04 24.40 35.20
N ASP A 539 25.77 23.09 35.11
CA ASP A 539 26.74 22.02 35.41
C ASP A 539 26.42 20.74 34.60
#